data_AF-A0A956HAV7-F1
#
_entry.id   AF-A0A956HAV7-F1
#
_cell.length_a   1.000
_cell.length_b   1.000
_cell.length_c   1.000
_cell.angle_alpha   90.00
_cell.angle_beta   90.00
_cell.angle_gamma   90.00
#
_symmetry.space_group_name_H-M   'P 1'
#
loop_
_entity.id
_entity.type
_entity.pdbx_description
1 polymer ?
#
loop_
_entity_poly.entity_id
_entity_poly.type
_entity_poly.pdbx_seq_one_letter_code
_entity_poly.pdbx_strand_id
1 'polypeptide(L)'
;AEPPAPLRRVRRREAALHHLSRESSREVLSECAFLNAAFERARTAAPAPRPAPEPSADVVDLFSGRRATRASPYRDEADEAPDCLAGRVGALLDLCREARRRHADATGTELRPGTLHGLLRYACRYALTEGSLGPDLYQLAVAARGFADDSYAHEVWEVATDYPWQTDRPEFTPIDLDLRDVAENVRTIRFRPLTMQRRRRLMKVVGKRPRERKPGDWAERFGEGVICSYPPEDVALEHYGAFLRKRTVRVLSEEMSRAVRFSSSLHDGVDIRETLRNWHEGHIYVRIQQLVRGQPGDVVVIFEDEPMPGHGGPRAAPKYPWLMTWQGEHAEEGDLALYATDPMERVIGPGIGRSLYGGFALHRPPGTMFSVWEDPFFRDARSKAELLLLAALDHTTEHFVVFVAPDPPRQGMRQLARRLGKKIIYTPLGQLSPIALRKIQRFHVLSDHGVRAHAREYIDAP
;
A
#
# COMPACT_ATOMS: atom_id res chain seq x y z
N ALA A 1 38.65 15.90 -64.84
CA ALA A 1 38.59 16.20 -63.40
C ALA A 1 38.53 14.86 -62.67
N GLU A 2 39.52 14.54 -61.84
CA GLU A 2 39.50 13.32 -61.04
C GLU A 2 38.37 13.37 -60.00
N PRO A 3 37.71 12.24 -59.69
CA PRO A 3 36.67 12.20 -58.68
C PRO A 3 37.28 12.43 -57.27
N PRO A 4 36.56 13.08 -56.34
CA PRO A 4 37.04 13.28 -54.98
C PRO A 4 37.19 11.92 -54.28
N ALA A 5 38.42 11.55 -53.92
CA ALA A 5 38.72 10.35 -53.14
C ALA A 5 38.49 10.64 -51.63
N PRO A 6 37.49 10.04 -50.95
CA PRO A 6 37.06 10.48 -49.62
C PRO A 6 37.91 9.96 -48.44
N LEU A 7 39.10 9.37 -48.68
CA LEU A 7 39.87 8.69 -47.62
C LEU A 7 41.39 8.94 -47.68
N ARG A 8 41.84 10.12 -48.11
CA ARG A 8 43.26 10.47 -47.95
C ARG A 8 43.55 10.71 -46.47
N ARG A 9 44.43 9.91 -45.85
CA ARG A 9 44.95 10.16 -44.49
C ARG A 9 45.61 11.55 -44.46
N VAL A 10 44.90 12.55 -43.93
CA VAL A 10 45.44 13.89 -43.71
C VAL A 10 46.41 13.80 -42.54
N ARG A 11 47.71 13.91 -42.81
CA ARG A 11 48.74 13.91 -41.78
C ARG A 11 48.70 15.27 -41.06
N ARG A 12 47.93 15.37 -39.97
CA ARG A 12 47.92 16.54 -39.10
C ARG A 12 49.25 16.58 -38.33
N ARG A 13 50.00 17.68 -38.43
CA ARG A 13 51.33 17.84 -37.82
C ARG A 13 51.28 18.27 -36.35
N GLU A 14 50.12 18.68 -35.86
CA GLU A 14 49.89 19.20 -34.49
C GLU A 14 48.73 18.45 -33.82
N ALA A 15 48.85 17.13 -33.69
CA ALA A 15 47.90 16.32 -32.92
C ALA A 15 48.62 15.78 -31.68
N ALA A 16 48.14 16.14 -30.49
CA ALA A 16 48.57 15.55 -29.23
C ALA A 16 47.59 14.46 -28.82
N LEU A 17 48.08 13.38 -28.21
CA LEU A 17 47.28 12.27 -27.73
C LEU A 17 47.33 12.26 -26.19
N HIS A 18 46.15 12.22 -25.58
CA HIS A 18 45.96 12.31 -24.14
C HIS A 18 45.02 11.19 -23.69
N HIS A 19 45.17 10.72 -22.44
CA HIS A 19 44.13 9.90 -21.82
C HIS A 19 43.05 10.81 -21.23
N LEU A 20 41.79 10.44 -21.37
CA LEU A 20 40.72 11.06 -20.59
C LEU A 20 40.82 10.58 -19.14
N SER A 21 40.73 11.51 -18.19
CA SER A 21 40.59 11.15 -16.79
C SER A 21 39.32 10.34 -16.53
N ARG A 22 39.28 9.61 -15.41
CA ARG A 22 38.12 8.77 -15.06
C ARG A 22 36.85 9.59 -14.87
N GLU A 23 36.96 10.82 -14.37
CA GLU A 23 35.80 11.70 -14.20
C GLU A 23 35.33 12.23 -15.55
N SER A 24 36.25 12.69 -16.40
CA SER A 24 35.92 13.18 -17.75
C SER A 24 35.33 12.10 -18.65
N SER A 25 35.81 10.85 -18.55
CA SER A 25 35.29 9.75 -19.38
C SER A 25 33.84 9.39 -19.08
N ARG A 26 33.33 9.73 -17.88
CA ARG A 26 31.93 9.51 -17.51
C ARG A 26 30.98 10.46 -18.25
N GLU A 27 31.45 11.64 -18.63
CA GLU A 27 30.64 12.70 -19.24
C GLU A 27 30.86 12.83 -20.75
N VAL A 28 32.09 12.64 -21.21
CA VAL A 28 32.51 13.02 -22.58
C VAL A 28 32.30 11.92 -23.62
N LEU A 29 32.02 10.68 -23.21
CA LEU A 29 31.78 9.59 -24.16
C LEU A 29 30.48 9.82 -24.95
N SER A 30 30.54 9.57 -26.27
CA SER A 30 29.40 9.77 -27.18
C SER A 30 28.23 8.81 -26.92
N GLU A 31 28.50 7.67 -26.28
CA GLU A 31 27.52 6.65 -25.91
C GLU A 31 27.76 6.22 -24.46
N CYS A 32 26.73 5.66 -23.81
CA CYS A 32 26.82 5.19 -22.43
C CYS A 32 27.99 4.20 -22.28
N ALA A 33 28.89 4.46 -21.34
CA ALA A 33 30.05 3.62 -21.07
C ALA A 33 29.69 2.15 -20.85
N PHE A 34 28.57 1.88 -20.18
CA PHE A 34 28.04 0.53 -19.99
C PHE A 34 27.72 -0.18 -21.31
N LEU A 35 27.16 0.53 -22.30
CA LEU A 35 26.83 -0.04 -23.61
C LEU A 35 28.10 -0.30 -24.41
N ASN A 36 29.06 0.63 -24.39
CA ASN A 36 30.39 0.42 -24.98
C ASN A 36 31.06 -0.79 -24.34
N ALA A 37 30.91 -0.97 -23.04
CA ALA A 37 31.43 -2.11 -22.33
C ALA A 37 30.74 -3.43 -22.69
N ALA A 38 29.42 -3.43 -22.82
CA ALA A 38 28.69 -4.59 -23.30
C ALA A 38 29.15 -4.97 -24.71
N PHE A 39 29.38 -3.99 -25.58
CA PHE A 39 29.90 -4.19 -26.93
C PHE A 39 31.32 -4.76 -26.94
N GLU A 40 32.26 -4.16 -26.20
CA GLU A 40 33.65 -4.64 -26.14
C GLU A 40 33.75 -6.06 -25.56
N ARG A 41 32.93 -6.37 -24.54
CA ARG A 41 32.80 -7.74 -24.02
C ARG A 41 32.27 -8.71 -25.08
N ALA A 42 31.23 -8.32 -25.81
CA ALA A 42 30.69 -9.15 -26.89
C ALA A 42 31.66 -9.32 -28.06
N ARG A 43 32.51 -8.31 -28.32
CA ARG A 43 33.55 -8.32 -29.37
C ARG A 43 34.74 -9.21 -29.01
N THR A 44 35.14 -9.22 -27.74
CA THR A 44 36.32 -9.95 -27.26
C THR A 44 36.01 -11.38 -26.82
N ALA A 45 34.77 -11.65 -26.39
CA ALA A 45 34.31 -13.00 -26.11
C ALA A 45 33.97 -13.74 -27.43
N ALA A 46 34.47 -14.96 -27.60
CA ALA A 46 33.86 -15.91 -28.52
C ALA A 46 32.38 -16.10 -28.12
N PRO A 47 31.44 -16.30 -29.07
CA PRO A 47 30.02 -16.44 -28.73
C PRO A 47 29.86 -17.57 -27.72
N ALA A 48 29.52 -17.22 -26.47
CA ALA A 48 29.30 -18.20 -25.43
C ALA A 48 28.11 -19.09 -25.83
N PRO A 49 28.20 -20.43 -25.70
CA PRO A 49 27.03 -21.26 -25.84
C PRO A 49 25.97 -20.79 -24.84
N ARG A 50 24.73 -20.68 -25.33
CA ARG A 50 23.55 -20.21 -24.59
C ARG A 50 23.52 -20.87 -23.21
N PRO A 51 23.62 -20.11 -22.09
CA PRO A 51 23.51 -20.72 -20.78
C PRO A 51 22.12 -21.31 -20.64
N ALA A 52 22.05 -22.60 -20.27
CA ALA A 52 20.80 -23.23 -19.90
C ALA A 52 20.20 -22.46 -18.71
N PRO A 53 18.86 -22.31 -18.62
CA PRO A 53 18.24 -21.63 -17.50
C PRO A 53 18.65 -22.32 -16.20
N GLU A 54 19.32 -21.59 -15.31
CA GLU A 54 19.68 -22.15 -14.00
C GLU A 54 18.40 -22.40 -13.18
N PRO A 55 18.27 -23.57 -12.55
CA PRO A 55 17.18 -23.83 -11.62
C PRO A 55 17.40 -23.01 -10.33
N SER A 56 16.43 -22.16 -10.00
CA SER A 56 16.41 -21.38 -8.76
C SER A 56 16.24 -22.29 -7.53
N ALA A 57 17.14 -22.11 -6.56
CA ALA A 57 17.18 -22.55 -5.16
C ALA A 57 16.17 -23.62 -4.67
N ASP A 58 16.72 -24.71 -4.13
CA ASP A 58 16.01 -25.79 -3.42
C ASP A 58 15.35 -25.30 -2.12
N VAL A 59 14.04 -25.50 -1.98
CA VAL A 59 13.34 -25.48 -0.68
C VAL A 59 12.68 -26.84 -0.47
N VAL A 60 12.93 -27.44 0.69
CA VAL A 60 12.42 -28.77 1.08
C VAL A 60 11.00 -28.62 1.64
N ASP A 61 10.06 -29.37 1.08
CA ASP A 61 8.70 -29.48 1.61
C ASP A 61 8.70 -30.37 2.88
N LEU A 62 8.47 -29.75 4.05
CA LEU A 62 8.63 -30.36 5.38
C LEU A 62 7.61 -31.46 5.73
N PHE A 63 6.59 -31.69 4.89
CA PHE A 63 5.55 -32.71 5.14
C PHE A 63 5.59 -33.90 4.18
N SER A 64 6.19 -33.77 2.99
CA SER A 64 6.20 -34.83 1.96
C SER A 64 7.60 -35.30 1.56
N GLY A 65 8.65 -34.57 1.96
CA GLY A 65 10.04 -34.87 1.64
C GLY A 65 10.40 -34.78 0.15
N ARG A 66 9.46 -34.42 -0.72
CA ARG A 66 9.69 -34.29 -2.17
C ARG A 66 10.07 -32.86 -2.53
N ARG A 67 11.16 -32.73 -3.27
CA ARG A 67 11.59 -31.46 -3.88
C ARG A 67 10.65 -31.12 -5.03
N ALA A 68 10.01 -29.97 -4.98
CA ALA A 68 9.20 -29.44 -6.06
C ALA A 68 9.58 -27.97 -6.33
N THR A 69 9.80 -27.64 -7.60
CA THR A 69 10.12 -26.29 -8.08
C THR A 69 8.87 -25.42 -8.03
N ARG A 70 8.88 -24.33 -7.26
CA ARG A 70 7.77 -23.37 -7.24
C ARG A 70 8.20 -22.06 -7.89
N ALA A 71 7.56 -21.70 -9.00
CA ALA A 71 7.73 -20.41 -9.66
C ALA A 71 7.27 -19.26 -8.75
N SER A 72 7.94 -18.11 -8.85
CA SER A 72 7.62 -16.88 -8.12
C SER A 72 6.12 -16.52 -8.22
N PRO A 73 5.44 -16.18 -7.12
CA PRO A 73 4.01 -15.82 -7.11
C PRO A 73 3.69 -14.47 -7.77
N TYR A 74 4.70 -13.76 -8.29
CA TYR A 74 4.56 -12.49 -9.01
C TYR A 74 4.78 -12.60 -10.53
N ARG A 75 4.73 -13.82 -11.10
CA ARG A 75 4.68 -13.98 -12.55
C ARG A 75 3.36 -13.42 -13.08
N ASP A 76 3.37 -12.18 -13.55
CA ASP A 76 2.36 -11.71 -14.49
C ASP A 76 2.54 -12.48 -15.82
N GLU A 77 1.48 -12.72 -16.57
CA GLU A 77 1.53 -13.37 -17.90
C GLU A 77 2.43 -12.61 -18.92
N ALA A 78 2.92 -11.42 -18.55
CA ALA A 78 3.94 -10.65 -19.28
C ALA A 78 5.40 -11.08 -19.00
N ASP A 79 5.63 -12.05 -18.11
CA ASP A 79 6.92 -12.69 -17.83
C ASP A 79 7.15 -13.96 -18.69
N GLU A 80 6.38 -14.16 -19.76
CA GLU A 80 6.98 -14.77 -20.95
C GLU A 80 8.16 -13.88 -21.30
N ALA A 81 9.37 -14.33 -20.93
CA ALA A 81 10.60 -13.65 -21.28
C ALA A 81 10.46 -13.29 -22.76
N PRO A 82 10.32 -12.01 -23.14
CA PRO A 82 10.41 -11.68 -24.54
C PRO A 82 11.77 -12.23 -24.92
N ASP A 83 11.76 -13.15 -25.89
CA ASP A 83 12.94 -13.62 -26.59
C ASP A 83 13.97 -12.51 -26.53
N CYS A 84 15.06 -12.77 -25.79
CA CYS A 84 16.19 -11.87 -25.58
C CYS A 84 16.06 -10.60 -26.44
N LEU A 85 15.69 -9.45 -25.85
CA LEU A 85 15.67 -8.17 -26.57
C LEU A 85 17.06 -7.93 -27.17
N ALA A 86 17.33 -8.51 -28.34
CA ALA A 86 18.65 -8.56 -28.93
C ALA A 86 18.99 -7.14 -29.39
N GLY A 87 20.19 -6.67 -29.04
CA GLY A 87 20.66 -5.33 -29.37
C GLY A 87 20.52 -4.31 -28.23
N ARG A 88 20.44 -3.03 -28.60
CA ARG A 88 20.59 -1.89 -27.68
C ARG A 88 19.59 -1.88 -26.53
N VAL A 89 18.33 -2.27 -26.77
CA VAL A 89 17.27 -2.23 -25.75
C VAL A 89 17.48 -3.30 -24.66
N GLY A 90 17.96 -4.49 -25.02
CA GLY A 90 18.32 -5.50 -24.03
C GLY A 90 19.49 -5.06 -23.16
N ALA A 91 20.51 -4.45 -23.75
CA ALA A 91 21.64 -3.89 -23.00
C ALA A 91 21.20 -2.77 -22.03
N LEU A 92 20.25 -1.92 -22.43
CA LEU A 92 19.63 -0.93 -21.54
C LEU A 92 18.81 -1.56 -20.41
N LEU A 93 18.13 -2.68 -20.68
CA LEU A 93 17.43 -3.43 -19.65
C LEU A 93 18.40 -4.05 -18.65
N ASP A 94 19.52 -4.60 -19.10
CA ASP A 94 20.55 -5.16 -18.24
C ASP A 94 21.23 -4.08 -17.38
N LEU A 95 21.45 -2.89 -17.95
CA LEU A 95 21.86 -1.70 -17.20
C LEU A 95 20.85 -1.37 -16.08
N CYS A 96 19.56 -1.29 -16.42
CA CYS A 96 18.51 -0.99 -15.43
C CYS A 96 18.40 -2.08 -14.35
N ARG A 97 18.63 -3.35 -14.70
CA ARG A 97 18.66 -4.48 -13.76
C ARG A 97 19.85 -4.40 -12.80
N GLU A 98 21.03 -4.05 -13.30
CA GLU A 98 22.21 -3.84 -12.45
C GLU A 98 22.01 -2.66 -11.49
N ALA A 99 21.51 -1.53 -11.99
CA ALA A 99 21.16 -0.39 -11.15
C ALA A 99 20.10 -0.75 -10.10
N ARG A 100 19.17 -1.66 -10.43
CA ARG A 100 18.14 -2.13 -9.49
C ARG A 100 18.75 -2.92 -8.33
N ARG A 101 19.77 -3.74 -8.60
CA ARG A 101 20.50 -4.48 -7.56
C ARG A 101 21.21 -3.51 -6.61
N ARG A 102 21.99 -2.57 -7.16
CA ARG A 102 22.71 -1.57 -6.35
C ARG A 102 21.77 -0.69 -5.53
N HIS A 103 20.64 -0.29 -6.09
CA HIS A 103 19.61 0.46 -5.37
C HIS A 103 18.98 -0.34 -4.23
N ALA A 104 18.69 -1.63 -4.43
CA ALA A 104 18.18 -2.49 -3.37
C ALA A 104 19.19 -2.63 -2.23
N ASP A 105 20.48 -2.77 -2.54
CA ASP A 105 21.55 -2.85 -1.55
C ASP A 105 21.75 -1.52 -0.79
N ALA A 106 21.67 -0.39 -1.48
CA ALA A 106 21.87 0.94 -0.92
C ALA A 106 20.69 1.43 -0.06
N THR A 107 19.46 1.17 -0.50
CA THR A 107 18.23 1.74 0.08
C THR A 107 17.40 0.72 0.87
N GLY A 108 17.65 -0.58 0.68
CA GLY A 108 16.86 -1.67 1.26
C GLY A 108 15.46 -1.83 0.65
N THR A 109 15.15 -1.08 -0.42
CA THR A 109 13.86 -1.10 -1.12
C THR A 109 14.03 -1.78 -2.47
N GLU A 110 13.24 -2.82 -2.72
CA GLU A 110 13.29 -3.52 -4.01
C GLU A 110 12.25 -2.96 -4.98
N LEU A 111 12.70 -2.57 -6.19
CA LEU A 111 11.81 -2.15 -7.26
C LEU A 111 11.18 -3.35 -7.95
N ARG A 112 9.88 -3.24 -8.29
CA ARG A 112 9.14 -4.26 -9.02
C ARG A 112 9.74 -4.46 -10.43
N PRO A 113 9.88 -5.71 -10.93
CA PRO A 113 10.41 -5.96 -12.27
C PRO A 113 9.65 -5.24 -13.40
N GLY A 114 8.31 -5.15 -13.30
CA GLY A 114 7.47 -4.44 -14.28
C GLY A 114 7.79 -2.95 -14.43
N THR A 115 8.34 -2.31 -13.40
CA THR A 115 8.75 -0.90 -13.43
C THR A 115 9.83 -0.64 -14.48
N LEU A 116 10.75 -1.59 -14.70
CA LEU A 116 11.84 -1.44 -15.67
C LEU A 116 11.32 -1.36 -17.11
N HIS A 117 10.31 -2.18 -17.44
CA HIS A 117 9.68 -2.15 -18.76
C HIS A 117 8.92 -0.84 -19.01
N GLY A 118 8.23 -0.33 -17.99
CA GLY A 118 7.56 0.98 -18.04
C GLY A 118 8.55 2.12 -18.28
N LEU A 119 9.65 2.12 -17.53
CA LEU A 119 10.75 3.07 -17.66
C LEU A 119 11.33 3.07 -19.08
N LEU A 120 11.73 1.90 -19.60
CA LEU A 120 12.34 1.82 -20.94
C LEU A 120 11.35 2.24 -22.03
N ARG A 121 10.08 1.84 -21.92
CA ARG A 121 9.04 2.26 -22.86
C ARG A 121 8.89 3.78 -22.86
N TYR A 122 8.91 4.41 -21.69
CA TYR A 122 8.88 5.86 -21.58
C TYR A 122 10.13 6.51 -22.18
N ALA A 123 11.33 6.00 -21.84
CA ALA A 123 12.59 6.53 -22.36
C ALA A 123 12.64 6.46 -23.90
N CYS A 124 12.22 5.35 -24.50
CA CYS A 124 12.13 5.23 -25.96
C CYS A 124 11.11 6.20 -26.57
N ARG A 125 9.94 6.40 -25.94
CA ARG A 125 8.95 7.40 -26.41
C ARG A 125 9.46 8.83 -26.28
N TYR A 126 10.22 9.11 -25.21
CA TYR A 126 10.85 10.40 -25.02
C TYR A 126 11.87 10.67 -26.13
N ALA A 127 12.75 9.71 -26.41
CA ALA A 127 13.69 9.77 -27.52
C ALA A 127 13.02 10.04 -28.87
N LEU A 128 11.93 9.32 -29.16
CA LEU A 128 11.17 9.48 -30.40
C LEU A 128 10.57 10.89 -30.54
N THR A 129 10.15 11.50 -29.43
CA THR A 129 9.60 12.87 -29.41
C THR A 129 10.69 13.89 -29.74
N GLU A 130 11.94 13.63 -29.36
CA GLU A 130 13.10 14.45 -29.70
C GLU A 130 13.76 14.04 -31.04
N GLY A 131 13.12 13.18 -31.83
CA GLY A 131 13.61 12.76 -33.15
C GLY A 131 14.79 11.78 -33.12
N SER A 132 15.02 11.11 -31.98
CA SER A 132 16.11 10.16 -31.79
C SER A 132 15.63 8.70 -31.89
N LEU A 133 16.50 7.82 -32.40
CA LEU A 133 16.20 6.38 -32.59
C LEU A 133 16.21 5.58 -31.29
N GLY A 134 16.86 6.08 -30.25
CA GLY A 134 16.95 5.42 -28.95
C GLY A 134 17.26 6.43 -27.84
N PRO A 135 17.04 6.06 -26.58
CA PRO A 135 17.22 6.99 -25.47
C PRO A 135 18.69 7.33 -25.25
N ASP A 136 18.92 8.59 -24.93
CA ASP A 136 20.20 9.08 -24.41
C ASP A 136 20.29 8.85 -22.87
N LEU A 137 21.46 9.11 -22.28
CA LEU A 137 21.70 8.96 -20.84
C LEU A 137 20.80 9.87 -20.00
N TYR A 138 20.54 11.09 -20.48
CA TYR A 138 19.72 12.07 -19.77
C TYR A 138 18.26 11.61 -19.70
N GLN A 139 17.68 11.19 -20.81
CA GLN A 139 16.34 10.65 -20.95
C GLN A 139 16.18 9.38 -20.10
N LEU A 140 17.20 8.53 -20.05
CA LEU A 140 17.21 7.34 -19.20
C LEU A 140 17.20 7.69 -17.71
N ALA A 141 18.02 8.65 -17.27
CA ALA A 141 18.07 9.11 -15.89
C ALA A 141 16.76 9.82 -15.47
N VAL A 142 16.17 10.63 -16.36
CA VAL A 142 14.86 11.28 -16.14
C VAL A 142 13.75 10.24 -16.03
N ALA A 143 13.75 9.21 -16.89
CA ALA A 143 12.81 8.10 -16.81
C ALA A 143 12.95 7.34 -15.48
N ALA A 144 14.18 7.03 -15.08
CA ALA A 144 14.48 6.37 -13.80
C ALA A 144 13.96 7.16 -12.60
N ARG A 145 14.17 8.48 -12.60
CA ARG A 145 13.64 9.38 -11.57
C ARG A 145 12.11 9.38 -11.51
N GLY A 146 11.45 9.39 -12.67
CA GLY A 146 9.99 9.45 -12.74
C GLY A 146 9.29 8.16 -12.33
N PHE A 147 9.88 6.99 -12.64
CA PHE A 147 9.27 5.69 -12.37
C PHE A 147 9.62 5.10 -11.01
N ALA A 148 10.74 5.50 -10.42
CA ALA A 148 11.17 5.07 -9.10
C ALA A 148 11.38 6.28 -8.19
N ASP A 149 12.63 6.65 -7.95
CA ASP A 149 13.01 7.80 -7.17
C ASP A 149 14.38 8.34 -7.61
N ASP A 150 14.82 9.43 -6.98
CA ASP A 150 16.08 10.08 -7.32
C ASP A 150 17.33 9.28 -6.93
N SER A 151 17.19 8.34 -5.99
CA SER A 151 18.27 7.41 -5.59
C SER A 151 18.46 6.35 -6.66
N TYR A 152 17.37 5.79 -7.21
CA TYR A 152 17.45 4.88 -8.34
C TYR A 152 18.00 5.57 -9.59
N ALA A 153 17.59 6.80 -9.86
CA ALA A 153 18.13 7.59 -10.97
C ALA A 153 19.64 7.81 -10.86
N HIS A 154 20.14 8.05 -9.65
CA HIS A 154 21.57 8.15 -9.37
C HIS A 154 22.30 6.82 -9.66
N GLU A 155 21.76 5.69 -9.19
CA GLU A 155 22.35 4.36 -9.47
C GLU A 155 22.37 4.03 -10.97
N VAL A 156 21.32 4.41 -11.71
CA VAL A 156 21.29 4.26 -13.17
C VAL A 156 22.40 5.08 -13.83
N TRP A 157 22.63 6.33 -13.39
CA TRP A 157 23.71 7.16 -13.89
C TRP A 157 25.10 6.61 -13.55
N GLU A 158 25.31 6.15 -12.31
CA GLU A 158 26.55 5.49 -11.87
C GLU A 158 26.87 4.27 -12.73
N VAL A 159 25.91 3.36 -12.90
CA VAL A 159 26.11 2.14 -13.71
C VAL A 159 26.30 2.48 -15.19
N ALA A 160 25.56 3.46 -15.72
CA ALA A 160 25.65 3.81 -17.13
C ALA A 160 27.00 4.42 -17.54
N THR A 161 27.64 5.14 -16.61
CA THR A 161 28.89 5.87 -16.84
C THR A 161 30.14 5.09 -16.42
N ASP A 162 29.99 3.94 -15.77
CA ASP A 162 31.11 3.10 -15.35
C ASP A 162 31.73 2.35 -16.54
N TYR A 163 33.01 2.64 -16.84
CA TYR A 163 33.78 1.98 -17.90
C TYR A 163 34.86 1.05 -17.32
N PRO A 164 34.77 -0.28 -17.49
CA PRO A 164 35.67 -1.23 -16.84
C PRO A 164 37.15 -1.19 -17.26
N TRP A 165 37.49 -0.75 -18.48
CA TRP A 165 38.88 -0.76 -18.99
C TRP A 165 39.61 0.57 -18.80
N GLN A 166 39.23 1.34 -17.78
CA GLN A 166 40.01 2.50 -17.37
C GLN A 166 41.30 2.02 -16.68
N THR A 167 42.45 2.55 -17.09
CA THR A 167 43.76 2.17 -16.55
C THR A 167 44.24 3.20 -15.52
N ASP A 168 44.66 2.73 -14.34
CA ASP A 168 45.22 3.59 -13.28
C ASP A 168 46.66 4.08 -13.57
N ARG A 169 47.28 3.54 -14.63
CA ARG A 169 48.63 3.88 -15.12
C ARG A 169 48.58 4.34 -16.57
N PRO A 170 48.19 5.61 -16.83
CA PRO A 170 48.05 6.12 -18.20
C PRO A 170 49.41 6.25 -18.89
N GLU A 171 49.48 5.86 -20.16
CA GLU A 171 50.71 5.94 -20.98
C GLU A 171 50.98 7.39 -21.45
N PHE A 172 49.92 8.14 -21.68
CA PHE A 172 49.91 9.55 -22.05
C PHE A 172 49.42 10.43 -20.91
N THR A 173 49.78 11.71 -20.93
CA THR A 173 49.32 12.68 -19.91
C THR A 173 47.79 12.75 -19.88
N PRO A 174 47.14 12.54 -18.72
CA PRO A 174 45.71 12.70 -18.59
C PRO A 174 45.28 14.14 -18.87
N ILE A 175 44.12 14.30 -19.51
CA ILE A 175 43.43 15.57 -19.64
C ILE A 175 42.08 15.48 -18.94
N ASP A 176 41.73 16.55 -18.24
CA ASP A 176 40.41 16.77 -17.68
C ASP A 176 39.60 17.61 -18.68
N LEU A 177 38.45 17.09 -19.10
CA LEU A 177 37.53 17.74 -20.02
C LEU A 177 36.12 17.67 -19.44
N ASP A 178 35.47 18.81 -19.36
CA ASP A 178 34.05 18.88 -19.04
C ASP A 178 33.23 18.73 -20.33
N LEU A 179 31.97 18.31 -20.20
CA LEU A 179 31.07 18.21 -21.37
C LEU A 179 30.88 19.56 -22.10
N ARG A 180 31.07 20.68 -21.38
CA ARG A 180 31.01 22.05 -21.93
C ARG A 180 32.19 22.39 -22.83
N ASP A 181 33.32 21.69 -22.69
CA ASP A 181 34.49 21.88 -23.54
C ASP A 181 34.32 21.20 -24.90
N VAL A 182 33.37 20.26 -25.00
CA VAL A 182 33.17 19.39 -26.18
C VAL A 182 31.85 19.68 -26.90
N ALA A 183 30.82 20.10 -26.19
CA ALA A 183 29.49 20.35 -26.75
C ALA A 183 28.87 21.66 -26.27
N GLU A 184 28.21 22.38 -27.20
CA GLU A 184 27.52 23.64 -26.90
C GLU A 184 26.21 23.45 -26.13
N ASN A 185 25.52 22.31 -26.34
CA ASN A 185 24.21 22.02 -25.74
C ASN A 185 24.33 20.99 -24.61
N VAL A 186 24.46 21.48 -23.37
CA VAL A 186 24.60 20.64 -22.18
C VAL A 186 23.30 20.60 -21.37
N ARG A 187 22.86 19.39 -21.01
CA ARG A 187 21.72 19.17 -20.10
C ARG A 187 22.23 18.78 -18.72
N THR A 188 21.77 19.47 -17.67
CA THR A 188 22.19 19.19 -16.29
C THR A 188 21.08 18.50 -15.51
N ILE A 189 21.43 17.43 -14.80
CA ILE A 189 20.58 16.74 -13.85
C ILE A 189 21.24 16.76 -12.46
N ARG A 190 20.47 17.07 -11.41
CA ARG A 190 20.95 17.06 -10.02
C ARG A 190 20.29 15.93 -9.25
N PHE A 191 21.08 15.06 -8.63
CA PHE A 191 20.59 13.97 -7.79
C PHE A 191 20.64 14.34 -6.30
N ARG A 192 19.68 13.84 -5.53
CA ARG A 192 19.50 13.94 -4.08
C ARG A 192 19.18 12.54 -3.56
N PRO A 193 20.15 11.61 -3.64
CA PRO A 193 19.92 10.22 -3.27
C PRO A 193 19.54 10.09 -1.79
N LEU A 194 18.58 9.21 -1.49
CA LEU A 194 18.23 8.86 -0.13
C LEU A 194 19.33 7.96 0.45
N THR A 195 20.26 8.55 1.20
CA THR A 195 21.18 7.73 2.00
C THR A 195 20.38 7.05 3.10
N MET A 196 20.47 5.72 3.19
CA MET A 196 19.91 4.96 4.30
C MET A 196 20.56 5.45 5.60
N GLN A 197 19.96 6.45 6.27
CA GLN A 197 20.27 6.74 7.66
C GLN A 197 19.76 5.54 8.46
N ARG A 198 20.60 4.52 8.65
CA ARG A 198 20.45 3.55 9.72
C ARG A 198 20.61 4.28 11.04
N ARG A 199 19.66 5.15 11.39
CA ARG A 199 19.40 5.46 12.79
C ARG A 199 19.05 4.11 13.38
N ARG A 200 19.98 3.52 14.13
CA ARG A 200 19.66 2.52 15.15
C ARG A 200 18.64 3.19 16.06
N ARG A 201 17.36 3.12 15.69
CA ARG A 201 16.28 3.41 16.63
C ARG A 201 16.55 2.41 17.74
N LEU A 202 16.92 2.92 18.91
CA LEU A 202 16.87 2.14 20.14
C LEU A 202 15.48 1.50 20.11
N MET A 203 15.42 0.20 19.85
CA MET A 203 14.16 -0.52 19.97
C MET A 203 13.69 -0.20 21.39
N LYS A 204 12.48 0.35 21.53
CA LYS A 204 11.84 0.39 22.85
C LYS A 204 11.96 -1.03 23.37
N VAL A 205 12.70 -1.22 24.44
CA VAL A 205 12.75 -2.49 25.16
C VAL A 205 11.33 -2.68 25.67
N VAL A 206 10.49 -3.35 24.88
CA VAL A 206 9.19 -3.83 25.34
C VAL A 206 9.56 -4.84 26.41
N GLY A 207 9.38 -4.45 27.68
CA GLY A 207 9.63 -5.33 28.81
C GLY A 207 8.92 -6.65 28.58
N LYS A 208 9.55 -7.77 28.97
CA LYS A 208 8.91 -9.08 28.88
C LYS A 208 7.61 -9.02 29.68
N ARG A 209 6.48 -9.33 29.04
CA ARG A 209 5.18 -9.39 29.73
C ARG A 209 5.28 -10.32 30.94
N PRO A 210 4.74 -9.92 32.11
CA PRO A 210 4.70 -10.81 33.26
C PRO A 210 3.98 -12.11 32.87
N ARG A 211 4.54 -13.24 33.30
CA ARG A 211 3.94 -14.57 33.08
C ARG A 211 3.21 -15.00 34.34
N GLU A 212 2.14 -15.76 34.13
CA GLU A 212 1.39 -16.39 35.22
C GLU A 212 2.31 -17.26 36.07
N ARG A 213 2.13 -17.24 37.40
CA ARG A 213 2.94 -18.04 38.33
C ARG A 213 2.49 -19.49 38.37
N LYS A 214 1.17 -19.75 38.36
CA LYS A 214 0.57 -21.07 38.16
C LYS A 214 -0.57 -20.99 37.14
N PRO A 215 -0.71 -21.95 36.22
CA PRO A 215 -1.81 -21.98 35.27
C PRO A 215 -3.18 -21.92 35.98
N GLY A 216 -3.97 -20.87 35.74
CA GLY A 216 -5.31 -20.68 36.28
C GLY A 216 -5.44 -19.61 37.38
N ASP A 217 -4.34 -19.15 37.98
CA ASP A 217 -4.31 -18.08 39.01
C ASP A 217 -5.00 -16.79 38.52
N TRP A 218 -4.91 -16.49 37.22
CA TRP A 218 -5.52 -15.28 36.66
C TRP A 218 -7.02 -15.44 36.36
N ALA A 219 -7.47 -16.65 36.02
CA ALA A 219 -8.88 -16.94 35.72
C ALA A 219 -9.75 -16.90 36.98
N GLU A 220 -9.23 -17.41 38.11
CA GLU A 220 -9.92 -17.36 39.41
C GLU A 220 -10.22 -15.92 39.85
N ARG A 221 -9.32 -14.98 39.56
CA ARG A 221 -9.47 -13.55 39.91
C ARG A 221 -10.43 -12.77 39.01
N PHE A 222 -10.80 -13.31 37.85
CA PHE A 222 -11.64 -12.61 36.89
C PHE A 222 -13.13 -12.62 37.28
N GLY A 223 -13.56 -13.58 38.09
CA GLY A 223 -14.98 -13.85 38.36
C GLY A 223 -15.65 -12.99 39.45
N GLU A 224 -14.94 -12.11 40.14
CA GLU A 224 -15.43 -11.50 41.39
C GLU A 224 -15.94 -10.04 41.27
N GLY A 225 -15.98 -9.43 40.07
CA GLY A 225 -16.23 -7.99 39.92
C GLY A 225 -17.20 -7.56 38.81
N VAL A 226 -17.44 -6.24 38.74
CA VAL A 226 -18.19 -5.58 37.64
C VAL A 226 -17.25 -5.37 36.47
N ILE A 227 -17.56 -6.01 35.36
CA ILE A 227 -16.75 -5.95 34.14
C ILE A 227 -16.74 -4.53 33.56
N CYS A 228 -15.57 -4.04 33.17
CA CYS A 228 -15.41 -2.76 32.48
C CYS A 228 -14.46 -2.83 31.28
N SER A 229 -14.52 -1.83 30.42
CA SER A 229 -13.65 -1.69 29.25
C SER A 229 -12.30 -1.05 29.59
N TYR A 230 -11.35 -1.13 28.64
CA TYR A 230 -10.05 -0.48 28.74
C TYR A 230 -10.06 0.86 27.97
N PRO A 231 -10.00 2.03 28.66
CA PRO A 231 -10.27 3.33 28.05
C PRO A 231 -9.45 3.69 26.80
N PRO A 232 -8.14 3.33 26.69
CA PRO A 232 -7.39 3.59 25.46
C PRO A 232 -7.93 2.86 24.23
N GLU A 233 -8.52 1.67 24.39
CA GLU A 233 -9.15 0.92 23.31
C GLU A 233 -10.51 1.54 22.94
N ASP A 234 -11.27 2.03 23.92
CA ASP A 234 -12.54 2.73 23.69
C ASP A 234 -12.33 4.01 22.87
N VAL A 235 -11.32 4.81 23.22
CA VAL A 235 -10.91 5.99 22.44
C VAL A 235 -10.49 5.60 21.00
N ALA A 236 -9.75 4.50 20.84
CA ALA A 236 -9.35 4.02 19.52
C ALA A 236 -10.56 3.58 18.68
N LEU A 237 -11.54 2.91 19.30
CA LEU A 237 -12.79 2.48 18.70
C LEU A 237 -13.64 3.67 18.26
N GLU A 238 -13.77 4.69 19.10
CA GLU A 238 -14.48 5.94 18.79
C GLU A 238 -13.84 6.72 17.64
N HIS A 239 -12.51 6.86 17.65
CA HIS A 239 -11.78 7.45 16.53
C HIS A 239 -11.99 6.67 15.22
N TYR A 240 -12.06 5.34 15.30
CA TYR A 240 -12.35 4.51 14.14
C TYR A 240 -13.81 4.70 13.64
N GLY A 241 -14.77 4.79 14.56
CA GLY A 241 -16.16 5.15 14.24
C GLY A 241 -16.26 6.51 13.54
N ALA A 242 -15.58 7.53 14.06
CA ALA A 242 -15.52 8.86 13.45
C ALA A 242 -14.86 8.83 12.05
N PHE A 243 -13.80 8.03 11.87
CA PHE A 243 -13.19 7.80 10.57
C PHE A 243 -14.18 7.18 9.57
N LEU A 244 -14.96 6.18 9.98
CA LEU A 244 -15.98 5.55 9.13
C LEU A 244 -17.09 6.54 8.75
N ARG A 245 -17.60 7.34 9.69
CA ARG A 245 -18.56 8.42 9.40
C ARG A 245 -18.01 9.39 8.35
N LYS A 246 -16.78 9.89 8.56
CA LYS A 246 -16.12 10.83 7.63
C LYS A 246 -15.92 10.23 6.23
N ARG A 247 -15.58 8.94 6.15
CA ARG A 247 -15.46 8.22 4.88
C ARG A 247 -16.82 8.12 4.19
N THR A 248 -17.89 7.80 4.91
CA THR A 248 -19.25 7.73 4.38
C THR A 248 -19.70 9.07 3.79
N VAL A 249 -19.42 10.19 4.45
CA VAL A 249 -19.72 11.53 3.90
C VAL A 249 -19.03 11.75 2.55
N ARG A 250 -17.78 11.30 2.39
CA ARG A 250 -17.06 11.40 1.11
C ARG A 250 -17.72 10.54 0.02
N VAL A 251 -18.04 9.29 0.34
CA VAL A 251 -18.70 8.37 -0.60
C VAL A 251 -20.06 8.94 -1.05
N LEU A 252 -20.85 9.47 -0.11
CA LEU A 252 -22.13 10.12 -0.42
C LEU A 252 -21.95 11.37 -1.29
N SER A 253 -20.91 12.18 -1.02
CA SER A 253 -20.62 13.36 -1.83
C SER A 253 -20.18 13.02 -3.25
N GLU A 254 -19.48 11.90 -3.44
CA GLU A 254 -19.11 11.38 -4.75
C GLU A 254 -20.32 10.83 -5.51
N GLU A 255 -21.21 10.06 -4.86
CA GLU A 255 -22.47 9.59 -5.45
C GLU A 255 -23.36 10.75 -5.92
N MET A 256 -23.37 11.84 -5.16
CA MET A 256 -24.17 13.04 -5.42
C MET A 256 -23.45 14.07 -6.32
N SER A 257 -22.33 13.68 -6.93
CA SER A 257 -21.61 14.53 -7.87
C SER A 257 -22.11 14.33 -9.30
N ARG A 258 -22.34 15.44 -10.00
CA ARG A 258 -22.80 15.46 -11.39
C ARG A 258 -21.79 16.21 -12.25
N ALA A 259 -21.45 15.65 -13.40
CA ALA A 259 -20.75 16.37 -14.45
C ALA A 259 -21.74 17.20 -15.28
N VAL A 260 -21.44 18.47 -15.48
CA VAL A 260 -22.21 19.38 -16.35
C VAL A 260 -21.24 20.06 -17.32
N ARG A 261 -21.71 20.38 -18.52
CA ARG A 261 -20.93 21.17 -19.47
C ARG A 261 -20.58 22.53 -18.87
N PHE A 262 -19.32 22.93 -18.99
CA PHE A 262 -18.84 24.24 -18.61
C PHE A 262 -19.58 25.32 -19.40
N SER A 263 -20.16 26.27 -18.68
CA SER A 263 -20.84 27.43 -19.23
C SER A 263 -20.19 28.71 -18.72
N SER A 264 -20.39 29.04 -17.44
CA SER A 264 -19.93 30.28 -16.82
C SER A 264 -19.20 30.08 -15.48
N SER A 265 -19.29 28.89 -14.87
CA SER A 265 -18.66 28.59 -13.58
C SER A 265 -17.91 27.26 -13.63
N LEU A 266 -16.77 27.22 -12.93
CA LEU A 266 -15.99 26.00 -12.72
C LEU A 266 -16.60 25.07 -11.66
N HIS A 267 -17.62 25.52 -10.93
CA HIS A 267 -18.24 24.78 -9.83
C HIS A 267 -17.18 24.21 -8.87
N ASP A 268 -17.16 22.89 -8.64
CA ASP A 268 -16.22 22.21 -7.74
C ASP A 268 -14.96 21.72 -8.48
N GLY A 269 -14.77 22.13 -9.73
CA GLY A 269 -13.58 21.85 -10.55
C GLY A 269 -13.90 21.15 -11.87
N VAL A 270 -12.88 21.08 -12.74
CA VAL A 270 -12.96 20.39 -14.04
C VAL A 270 -12.98 18.88 -13.85
N ASP A 271 -13.96 18.21 -14.45
CA ASP A 271 -13.99 16.75 -14.55
C ASP A 271 -13.15 16.31 -15.75
N ILE A 272 -11.88 16.05 -15.50
CA ILE A 272 -10.92 15.64 -16.53
C ILE A 272 -11.38 14.36 -17.23
N ARG A 273 -11.96 13.40 -16.50
CA ARG A 273 -12.33 12.10 -17.06
C ARG A 273 -13.50 12.25 -18.02
N GLU A 274 -14.54 12.98 -17.62
CA GLU A 274 -15.70 13.21 -18.48
C GLU A 274 -15.36 14.15 -19.65
N THR A 275 -14.48 15.12 -19.43
CA THR A 275 -13.94 15.99 -20.50
C THR A 275 -13.16 15.18 -21.54
N LEU A 276 -12.33 14.22 -21.13
CA LEU A 276 -11.59 13.36 -22.05
C LEU A 276 -12.51 12.37 -22.78
N ARG A 277 -13.53 11.84 -22.11
CA ARG A 277 -14.52 10.96 -22.74
C ARG A 277 -15.29 11.67 -23.85
N ASN A 278 -15.67 12.92 -23.62
CA ASN A 278 -16.41 13.76 -24.57
C ASN A 278 -15.50 14.75 -25.32
N TRP A 279 -14.21 14.43 -25.45
CA TRP A 279 -13.21 15.34 -26.06
C TRP A 279 -13.59 15.75 -27.49
N HIS A 280 -14.24 14.84 -28.21
CA HIS A 280 -14.72 15.05 -29.58
C HIS A 280 -15.78 16.17 -29.70
N GLU A 281 -16.48 16.51 -28.62
CA GLU A 281 -17.48 17.58 -28.59
C GLU A 281 -16.83 18.97 -28.43
N GLY A 282 -15.54 19.04 -28.08
CA GLY A 282 -14.85 20.31 -27.81
C GLY A 282 -15.40 21.05 -26.59
N HIS A 283 -16.01 20.32 -25.65
CA HIS A 283 -16.62 20.88 -24.45
C HIS A 283 -15.89 20.41 -23.20
N ILE A 284 -15.63 21.37 -22.29
CA ILE A 284 -15.08 21.08 -20.97
C ILE A 284 -16.24 20.72 -20.04
N TYR A 285 -16.07 19.67 -19.25
CA TYR A 285 -17.04 19.25 -18.25
C TYR A 285 -16.54 19.67 -16.86
N VAL A 286 -17.44 20.19 -16.05
CA VAL A 286 -17.20 20.65 -14.67
C VAL A 286 -18.08 19.85 -13.72
N ARG A 287 -17.55 19.58 -12.55
CA ARG A 287 -18.21 18.78 -11.53
C ARG A 287 -18.98 19.68 -10.57
N ILE A 288 -20.22 19.31 -10.30
CA ILE A 288 -21.06 19.89 -9.25
C ILE A 288 -21.26 18.81 -8.18
N GLN A 289 -20.64 18.98 -7.03
CA GLN A 289 -20.85 18.19 -5.84
C GLN A 289 -22.06 18.75 -5.10
N GLN A 290 -23.14 17.98 -5.04
CA GLN A 290 -24.27 18.39 -4.20
C GLN A 290 -23.92 18.12 -2.73
N LEU A 291 -24.17 19.11 -1.88
CA LEU A 291 -24.08 18.95 -0.43
C LEU A 291 -25.03 17.83 0.02
N VAL A 292 -24.47 16.79 0.60
CA VAL A 292 -25.22 15.72 1.24
C VAL A 292 -25.95 16.33 2.44
N ARG A 293 -27.29 16.28 2.43
CA ARG A 293 -28.09 16.71 3.58
C ARG A 293 -28.14 15.59 4.61
N GLY A 294 -27.65 15.86 5.83
CA GLY A 294 -27.64 14.92 6.95
C GLY A 294 -26.24 14.39 7.27
N GLN A 295 -26.03 13.99 8.53
CA GLN A 295 -24.78 13.36 8.95
C GLN A 295 -24.97 11.83 9.06
N PRO A 296 -23.90 11.03 9.00
CA PRO A 296 -23.97 9.62 9.33
C PRO A 296 -24.06 9.47 10.85
N GLY A 297 -25.11 8.79 11.32
CA GLY A 297 -25.32 8.51 12.73
C GLY A 297 -24.58 7.25 13.16
N ASP A 298 -25.32 6.16 13.28
CA ASP A 298 -24.82 4.92 13.88
C ASP A 298 -23.89 4.18 12.93
N VAL A 299 -22.89 3.52 13.54
CA VAL A 299 -21.87 2.76 12.81
C VAL A 299 -21.91 1.31 13.24
N VAL A 300 -22.27 0.43 12.32
CA VAL A 300 -22.29 -1.01 12.54
C VAL A 300 -21.12 -1.64 11.78
N VAL A 301 -20.29 -2.40 12.49
CA VAL A 301 -19.15 -3.11 11.93
C VAL A 301 -19.27 -4.59 12.26
N ILE A 302 -19.36 -5.41 11.23
CA ILE A 302 -19.47 -6.86 11.31
C ILE A 302 -18.20 -7.45 10.73
N PHE A 303 -17.49 -8.28 11.50
CA PHE A 303 -16.35 -9.05 11.00
C PHE A 303 -16.78 -10.42 10.51
N GLU A 304 -17.63 -11.08 11.29
CA GLU A 304 -18.13 -12.43 11.01
C GLU A 304 -19.56 -12.55 11.52
N ASP A 305 -20.50 -12.81 10.62
CA ASP A 305 -21.91 -12.94 10.97
C ASP A 305 -22.24 -14.35 11.46
N GLU A 306 -23.06 -14.45 12.48
CA GLU A 306 -23.57 -15.71 13.03
C GLU A 306 -25.09 -15.67 13.15
N PRO A 307 -25.78 -16.80 12.90
CA PRO A 307 -27.22 -16.87 13.10
C PRO A 307 -27.59 -16.62 14.58
N MET A 308 -28.79 -16.09 14.79
CA MET A 308 -29.31 -15.94 16.15
C MET A 308 -29.51 -17.30 16.83
N PRO A 309 -29.33 -17.40 18.17
CA PRO A 309 -29.63 -18.61 18.91
C PRO A 309 -31.07 -19.07 18.63
N GLY A 310 -31.24 -20.29 18.13
CA GLY A 310 -32.56 -20.85 17.77
C GLY A 310 -32.95 -20.72 16.29
N HIS A 311 -32.23 -19.94 15.49
CA HIS A 311 -32.49 -19.77 14.04
C HIS A 311 -31.50 -20.55 13.13
N GLY A 312 -30.61 -21.37 13.71
CA GLY A 312 -29.60 -22.16 13.00
C GLY A 312 -29.84 -23.69 13.06
N GLY A 313 -29.21 -24.42 12.13
CA GLY A 313 -29.20 -25.90 12.12
C GLY A 313 -28.48 -26.52 13.33
N PRO A 314 -28.46 -27.86 13.47
CA PRO A 314 -28.08 -28.49 14.73
C PRO A 314 -26.59 -28.32 15.09
N ARG A 315 -26.36 -27.84 16.32
CA ARG A 315 -25.37 -28.38 17.29
C ARG A 315 -23.89 -28.03 17.10
N ALA A 316 -23.55 -26.78 16.77
CA ALA A 316 -22.23 -26.23 17.08
C ALA A 316 -22.38 -25.11 18.13
N ALA A 317 -21.48 -25.07 19.13
CA ALA A 317 -21.44 -23.95 20.06
C ALA A 317 -21.16 -22.65 19.28
N PRO A 318 -21.87 -21.55 19.58
CA PRO A 318 -21.65 -20.29 18.88
C PRO A 318 -20.20 -19.83 19.10
N LYS A 319 -19.52 -19.38 18.04
CA LYS A 319 -18.14 -18.87 18.12
C LYS A 319 -18.06 -17.58 18.93
N TYR A 320 -19.12 -16.78 18.88
CA TYR A 320 -19.23 -15.54 19.64
C TYR A 320 -20.38 -15.62 20.65
N PRO A 321 -20.21 -16.36 21.76
CA PRO A 321 -21.27 -16.59 22.74
C PRO A 321 -21.60 -15.34 23.57
N TRP A 322 -20.66 -14.39 23.68
CA TRP A 322 -20.78 -13.27 24.59
C TRP A 322 -21.50 -12.11 23.91
N LEU A 323 -22.68 -11.75 24.43
CA LEU A 323 -23.53 -10.67 23.95
C LEU A 323 -23.59 -9.60 25.03
N MET A 324 -23.33 -8.35 24.68
CA MET A 324 -23.25 -7.26 25.65
C MET A 324 -23.70 -5.93 25.05
N THR A 325 -24.22 -5.06 25.90
CA THR A 325 -24.44 -3.64 25.61
C THR A 325 -23.71 -2.83 26.67
N TRP A 326 -22.74 -2.03 26.26
CA TRP A 326 -21.99 -1.10 27.10
C TRP A 326 -22.49 0.32 26.90
N GLN A 327 -22.57 1.05 28.01
CA GLN A 327 -22.89 2.47 28.02
C GLN A 327 -21.60 3.28 28.03
N GLY A 328 -21.59 4.40 27.33
CA GLY A 328 -20.47 5.34 27.43
C GLY A 328 -20.34 5.88 28.86
N GLU A 329 -19.17 5.73 29.47
CA GLU A 329 -18.88 6.29 30.81
C GLU A 329 -18.55 7.78 30.72
N HIS A 330 -18.11 8.23 29.54
CA HIS A 330 -17.66 9.59 29.28
C HIS A 330 -18.47 10.25 28.15
N ALA A 331 -18.59 11.58 28.19
CA ALA A 331 -19.36 12.34 27.20
C ALA A 331 -18.85 12.22 25.75
N GLU A 332 -17.59 11.81 25.59
CA GLU A 332 -16.95 11.59 24.28
C GLU A 332 -17.17 10.15 23.75
N GLU A 333 -17.69 9.25 24.58
CA GLU A 333 -17.97 7.85 24.28
C GLU A 333 -19.45 7.68 23.89
N GLY A 334 -19.70 6.80 22.93
CA GLY A 334 -21.04 6.36 22.57
C GLY A 334 -21.43 5.08 23.32
N ASP A 335 -22.67 4.65 23.12
CA ASP A 335 -23.09 3.33 23.55
C ASP A 335 -22.61 2.28 22.52
N LEU A 336 -22.27 1.09 23.01
CA LEU A 336 -21.72 -0.01 22.23
C LEU A 336 -22.54 -1.27 22.44
N ALA A 337 -23.23 -1.74 21.40
CA ALA A 337 -23.77 -3.10 21.38
C ALA A 337 -22.80 -4.02 20.64
N LEU A 338 -22.42 -5.16 21.24
CA LEU A 338 -21.41 -6.05 20.70
C LEU A 338 -21.75 -7.52 20.89
N TYR A 339 -21.21 -8.34 19.98
CA TYR A 339 -21.07 -9.78 20.20
C TYR A 339 -19.62 -10.21 19.96
N ALA A 340 -19.10 -11.05 20.85
CA ALA A 340 -17.68 -11.37 20.88
C ALA A 340 -17.42 -12.77 21.46
N THR A 341 -16.16 -13.20 21.41
CA THR A 341 -15.71 -14.43 22.08
C THR A 341 -15.81 -14.27 23.59
N ASP A 342 -15.88 -15.36 24.35
CA ASP A 342 -15.90 -15.27 25.80
C ASP A 342 -14.56 -14.67 26.33
N PRO A 343 -14.59 -13.54 27.08
CA PRO A 343 -13.38 -12.96 27.66
C PRO A 343 -12.71 -13.87 28.69
N MET A 344 -13.43 -14.81 29.29
CA MET A 344 -12.92 -15.76 30.28
C MET A 344 -12.08 -16.88 29.67
N GLU A 345 -12.28 -17.21 28.40
CA GLU A 345 -11.49 -18.26 27.71
C GLU A 345 -10.02 -17.86 27.49
N ARG A 346 -9.73 -16.56 27.42
CA ARG A 346 -8.41 -16.04 27.05
C ARG A 346 -7.95 -14.92 27.98
N VAL A 347 -7.67 -15.28 29.23
CA VAL A 347 -7.08 -14.38 30.23
C VAL A 347 -5.60 -14.14 29.94
N ILE A 348 -5.18 -12.87 29.87
CA ILE A 348 -3.80 -12.45 29.54
C ILE A 348 -3.04 -11.80 30.72
N GLY A 349 -3.75 -11.53 31.80
CA GLY A 349 -3.22 -10.92 33.02
C GLY A 349 -4.25 -11.05 34.15
N PRO A 350 -3.88 -10.70 35.40
CA PRO A 350 -4.79 -10.79 36.55
C PRO A 350 -6.00 -9.88 36.33
N GLY A 351 -7.20 -10.46 36.18
CA GLY A 351 -8.41 -9.68 35.91
C GLY A 351 -8.51 -9.09 34.49
N ILE A 352 -7.70 -9.57 33.53
CA ILE A 352 -7.68 -9.06 32.15
C ILE A 352 -7.98 -10.19 31.16
N GLY A 353 -9.21 -10.19 30.63
CA GLY A 353 -9.66 -11.07 29.57
C GLY A 353 -9.40 -10.45 28.20
N ARG A 354 -8.96 -11.23 27.22
CA ARG A 354 -8.83 -10.80 25.82
C ARG A 354 -9.96 -11.40 25.00
N SER A 355 -10.72 -10.55 24.34
CA SER A 355 -11.80 -10.97 23.46
C SER A 355 -11.63 -10.47 22.03
N LEU A 356 -12.35 -11.09 21.09
CA LEU A 356 -12.41 -10.75 19.69
C LEU A 356 -13.86 -10.43 19.32
N TYR A 357 -14.07 -9.25 18.74
CA TYR A 357 -15.37 -8.88 18.18
C TYR A 357 -15.73 -9.80 17.01
N GLY A 358 -16.94 -10.32 17.05
CA GLY A 358 -17.63 -10.83 15.87
C GLY A 358 -18.31 -9.67 15.12
N GLY A 359 -18.86 -8.72 15.87
CA GLY A 359 -19.39 -7.46 15.35
C GLY A 359 -19.85 -6.53 16.47
N PHE A 360 -19.99 -5.25 16.13
CA PHE A 360 -20.44 -4.23 17.07
C PHE A 360 -21.20 -3.09 16.37
N ALA A 361 -22.02 -2.38 17.14
CA ALA A 361 -22.72 -1.16 16.75
C ALA A 361 -22.36 -0.03 17.72
N LEU A 362 -21.89 1.08 17.17
CA LEU A 362 -21.58 2.32 17.88
C LEU A 362 -22.72 3.32 17.69
N HIS A 363 -23.36 3.68 18.79
CA HIS A 363 -24.47 4.61 18.84
C HIS A 363 -24.08 5.91 19.55
N ARG A 364 -24.62 7.04 19.09
CA ARG A 364 -24.55 8.32 19.80
C ARG A 364 -25.91 9.02 19.71
N PRO A 365 -26.36 9.70 20.78
CA PRO A 365 -25.66 10.05 22.04
C PRO A 365 -25.60 8.91 23.09
N PRO A 366 -24.68 8.96 24.09
CA PRO A 366 -24.57 7.93 25.13
C PRO A 366 -25.79 7.88 26.06
N GLY A 367 -26.01 6.72 26.68
CA GLY A 367 -27.06 6.48 27.65
C GLY A 367 -28.46 6.30 27.04
N THR A 368 -28.54 5.90 25.78
CA THR A 368 -29.82 5.70 25.07
C THR A 368 -30.03 4.26 24.62
N MET A 369 -28.96 3.49 24.42
CA MET A 369 -29.01 2.10 23.96
C MET A 369 -28.86 1.14 25.15
N PHE A 370 -29.89 0.34 25.41
CA PHE A 370 -29.94 -0.60 26.54
C PHE A 370 -30.38 -1.98 26.09
N SER A 371 -29.73 -3.03 26.62
CA SER A 371 -30.16 -4.43 26.52
C SER A 371 -30.67 -4.88 25.14
N VAL A 372 -29.98 -4.46 24.08
CA VAL A 372 -30.39 -4.67 22.68
C VAL A 372 -30.61 -6.15 22.35
N TRP A 373 -29.86 -7.03 23.01
CA TRP A 373 -29.93 -8.48 22.81
C TRP A 373 -31.15 -9.15 23.44
N GLU A 374 -31.78 -8.52 24.42
CA GLU A 374 -32.94 -9.05 25.15
C GLU A 374 -34.26 -8.40 24.71
N ASP A 375 -34.17 -7.31 23.94
CA ASP A 375 -35.32 -6.53 23.50
C ASP A 375 -36.25 -7.37 22.59
N PRO A 376 -37.54 -7.53 22.98
CA PRO A 376 -38.53 -8.22 22.16
C PRO A 376 -38.69 -7.66 20.74
N PHE A 377 -38.41 -6.37 20.52
CA PHE A 377 -38.57 -5.70 19.23
C PHE A 377 -37.61 -6.24 18.16
N PHE A 378 -36.45 -6.77 18.56
CA PHE A 378 -35.45 -7.30 17.62
C PHE A 378 -35.49 -8.84 17.47
N ARG A 379 -36.46 -9.53 18.07
CA ARG A 379 -36.55 -11.01 18.03
C ARG A 379 -36.66 -11.61 16.64
N ASP A 380 -37.20 -10.87 15.69
CA ASP A 380 -37.35 -11.33 14.30
C ASP A 380 -36.02 -11.33 13.52
N ALA A 381 -34.93 -10.82 14.10
CA ALA A 381 -33.60 -10.85 13.51
C ALA A 381 -33.10 -12.28 13.32
N ARG A 382 -32.63 -12.62 12.11
CA ARG A 382 -32.17 -13.99 11.81
C ARG A 382 -30.70 -14.19 12.14
N SER A 383 -29.92 -13.11 12.19
CA SER A 383 -28.50 -13.12 12.53
C SER A 383 -28.13 -12.00 13.49
N LYS A 384 -26.99 -12.14 14.16
CA LYS A 384 -26.46 -11.13 15.08
C LYS A 384 -26.17 -9.81 14.36
N ALA A 385 -25.69 -9.88 13.11
CA ALA A 385 -25.52 -8.68 12.28
C ALA A 385 -26.84 -7.97 11.96
N GLU A 386 -27.92 -8.72 11.69
CA GLU A 386 -29.24 -8.14 11.47
C GLU A 386 -29.76 -7.45 12.73
N LEU A 387 -29.59 -8.06 13.90
CA LEU A 387 -30.01 -7.47 15.17
C LEU A 387 -29.28 -6.15 15.44
N LEU A 388 -27.95 -6.11 15.28
CA LEU A 388 -27.18 -4.88 15.45
C LEU A 388 -27.56 -3.80 14.43
N LEU A 389 -27.88 -4.18 13.19
CA LEU A 389 -28.33 -3.24 12.17
C LEU A 389 -29.72 -2.69 12.47
N LEU A 390 -30.64 -3.52 12.98
CA LEU A 390 -31.96 -3.08 13.42
C LEU A 390 -31.86 -2.14 14.61
N ALA A 391 -31.01 -2.45 15.58
CA ALA A 391 -30.75 -1.59 16.73
C ALA A 391 -30.24 -0.21 16.29
N ALA A 392 -29.26 -0.19 15.37
CA ALA A 392 -28.76 1.06 14.79
C ALA A 392 -29.84 1.83 14.01
N LEU A 393 -30.71 1.13 13.27
CA LEU A 393 -31.81 1.76 12.56
C LEU A 393 -32.90 2.28 13.47
N ASP A 394 -33.06 1.75 14.68
CA ASP A 394 -34.05 2.21 15.64
C ASP A 394 -33.53 3.44 16.41
N HIS A 395 -32.35 3.32 17.02
CA HIS A 395 -31.80 4.32 17.93
C HIS A 395 -31.27 5.56 17.21
N THR A 396 -30.76 5.43 15.98
CA THR A 396 -30.16 6.59 15.29
C THR A 396 -31.18 7.69 15.02
N THR A 397 -30.83 8.95 15.28
CA THR A 397 -31.66 10.11 14.89
C THR A 397 -31.36 10.60 13.47
N GLU A 398 -30.24 10.14 12.91
CA GLU A 398 -29.74 10.57 11.61
C GLU A 398 -30.32 9.77 10.44
N HIS A 399 -30.26 10.35 9.25
CA HIS A 399 -30.78 9.71 8.04
C HIS A 399 -29.90 8.58 7.51
N PHE A 400 -28.59 8.60 7.79
CA PHE A 400 -27.64 7.64 7.25
C PHE A 400 -27.08 6.73 8.35
N VAL A 401 -27.18 5.41 8.13
CA VAL A 401 -26.54 4.40 8.97
C VAL A 401 -25.37 3.79 8.21
N VAL A 402 -24.20 3.76 8.84
CA VAL A 402 -22.99 3.17 8.25
C VAL A 402 -23.00 1.67 8.57
N PHE A 403 -22.94 0.82 7.54
CA PHE A 403 -22.90 -0.62 7.69
C PHE A 403 -21.65 -1.18 7.00
N VAL A 404 -20.72 -1.67 7.81
CA VAL A 404 -19.46 -2.29 7.36
C VAL A 404 -19.55 -3.78 7.61
N ALA A 405 -19.47 -4.60 6.57
CA ALA A 405 -19.60 -6.05 6.68
C ALA A 405 -18.88 -6.78 5.52
N PRO A 406 -18.66 -8.10 5.61
CA PRO A 406 -18.22 -8.90 4.47
C PRO A 406 -19.29 -8.93 3.37
N ASP A 407 -20.55 -9.07 3.79
CA ASP A 407 -21.71 -9.23 2.92
C ASP A 407 -22.66 -8.03 2.99
N PRO A 408 -23.34 -7.67 1.89
CA PRO A 408 -24.30 -6.58 1.89
C PRO A 408 -25.55 -6.90 2.73
N PRO A 409 -26.24 -5.87 3.26
CA PRO A 409 -27.46 -6.07 4.03
C PRO A 409 -28.58 -6.58 3.12
N ARG A 410 -29.40 -7.49 3.66
CA ARG A 410 -30.51 -8.12 2.93
C ARG A 410 -31.50 -7.09 2.39
N GLN A 411 -32.17 -7.45 1.30
CA GLN A 411 -33.13 -6.57 0.65
C GLN A 411 -34.27 -6.12 1.60
N GLY A 412 -34.74 -7.02 2.48
CA GLY A 412 -35.73 -6.70 3.51
C GLY A 412 -35.27 -5.58 4.45
N MET A 413 -34.02 -5.61 4.90
CA MET A 413 -33.44 -4.56 5.76
C MET A 413 -33.34 -3.21 5.04
N ARG A 414 -32.99 -3.21 3.75
CA ARG A 414 -32.98 -1.98 2.94
C ARG A 414 -34.38 -1.40 2.75
N GLN A 415 -35.39 -2.25 2.57
CA GLN A 415 -36.78 -1.81 2.47
C GLN A 415 -37.30 -1.25 3.80
N LEU A 416 -36.98 -1.92 4.92
CA LEU A 416 -37.31 -1.44 6.26
C LEU A 416 -36.68 -0.08 6.55
N ALA A 417 -35.37 0.08 6.29
CA ALA A 417 -34.69 1.36 6.45
C ALA A 417 -35.38 2.47 5.64
N ARG A 418 -35.75 2.20 4.38
CA ARG A 418 -36.49 3.17 3.55
C ARG A 418 -37.85 3.55 4.14
N ARG A 419 -38.59 2.58 4.72
CA ARG A 419 -39.87 2.86 5.40
C ARG A 419 -39.69 3.72 6.64
N LEU A 420 -38.56 3.56 7.35
CA LEU A 420 -38.16 4.40 8.49
C LEU A 420 -37.59 5.76 8.06
N GLY A 421 -37.53 6.07 6.76
CA GLY A 421 -36.93 7.31 6.26
C GLY A 421 -35.40 7.37 6.38
N LYS A 422 -34.74 6.21 6.52
CA LYS A 422 -33.29 6.05 6.69
C LYS A 422 -32.66 5.36 5.48
N LYS A 423 -31.38 5.63 5.21
CA LYS A 423 -30.58 4.99 4.14
C LYS A 423 -29.38 4.29 4.75
N ILE A 424 -29.26 2.99 4.49
CA ILE A 424 -28.08 2.19 4.88
C ILE A 424 -26.98 2.41 3.85
N ILE A 425 -25.80 2.83 4.29
CA ILE A 425 -24.60 2.96 3.47
C ILE A 425 -23.69 1.76 3.73
N TYR A 426 -23.64 0.87 2.76
CA TYR A 426 -22.84 -0.35 2.83
C TYR A 426 -21.39 -0.09 2.39
N THR A 427 -20.43 -0.47 3.23
CA THR A 427 -19.00 -0.50 2.90
C THR A 427 -18.45 -1.91 3.08
N PRO A 428 -17.97 -2.58 2.02
CA PRO A 428 -17.34 -3.89 2.15
C PRO A 428 -16.07 -3.82 3.03
N LEU A 429 -15.89 -4.78 3.93
CA LEU A 429 -14.68 -4.89 4.77
C LEU A 429 -13.38 -4.84 3.96
N GLY A 430 -13.37 -5.44 2.76
CA GLY A 430 -12.19 -5.49 1.90
C GLY A 430 -11.66 -4.12 1.44
N GLN A 431 -12.46 -3.05 1.56
CA GLN A 431 -12.03 -1.68 1.24
C GLN A 431 -11.33 -0.96 2.41
N LEU A 432 -11.24 -1.61 3.57
CA LEU A 432 -10.62 -1.06 4.79
C LEU A 432 -9.25 -1.70 5.01
N SER A 433 -8.36 -0.99 5.71
CA SER A 433 -7.02 -1.49 5.99
C SER A 433 -7.09 -2.75 6.88
N PRO A 434 -6.55 -3.89 6.44
CA PRO A 434 -6.54 -5.12 7.24
C PRO A 434 -5.79 -4.98 8.57
N ILE A 435 -4.82 -4.05 8.64
CA ILE A 435 -4.07 -3.76 9.85
C ILE A 435 -4.97 -3.03 10.86
N ALA A 436 -5.72 -2.02 10.40
CA ALA A 436 -6.65 -1.30 11.26
C ALA A 436 -7.78 -2.22 11.76
N LEU A 437 -8.37 -3.03 10.87
CA LEU A 437 -9.42 -4.00 11.22
C LEU A 437 -8.95 -5.01 12.27
N ARG A 438 -7.75 -5.60 12.13
CA ARG A 438 -7.21 -6.53 13.15
C ARG A 438 -6.93 -5.87 14.49
N LYS A 439 -6.67 -4.57 14.50
CA LYS A 439 -6.40 -3.81 15.72
C LYS A 439 -7.68 -3.58 16.51
N ILE A 440 -8.72 -3.07 15.85
CA ILE A 440 -10.03 -2.81 16.47
C ILE A 440 -10.81 -4.09 16.78
N GLN A 441 -10.56 -5.20 16.06
CA GLN A 441 -11.26 -6.47 16.30
C GLN A 441 -10.89 -7.08 17.65
N ARG A 442 -9.71 -6.76 18.19
CA ARG A 442 -9.25 -7.25 19.48
C ARG A 442 -9.46 -6.17 20.53
N PHE A 443 -10.01 -6.58 21.65
CA PHE A 443 -10.19 -5.72 22.81
C PHE A 443 -9.99 -6.52 24.10
N HIS A 444 -9.85 -5.79 25.20
CA HIS A 444 -9.67 -6.36 26.51
C HIS A 444 -10.79 -5.94 27.45
N VAL A 445 -11.17 -6.91 28.27
CA VAL A 445 -12.24 -6.83 29.23
C VAL A 445 -11.60 -6.93 30.61
N LEU A 446 -11.90 -5.99 31.48
CA LEU A 446 -11.30 -5.91 32.81
C LEU A 446 -12.33 -6.33 33.86
N SER A 447 -11.90 -7.07 34.88
CA SER A 447 -12.80 -7.57 35.93
C SER A 447 -13.26 -6.49 36.91
N ASP A 448 -12.51 -5.39 37.04
CA ASP A 448 -12.87 -4.23 37.86
C ASP A 448 -12.18 -2.93 37.35
N HIS A 449 -12.60 -1.77 37.85
CA HIS A 449 -11.98 -0.48 37.51
C HIS A 449 -10.54 -0.32 38.06
N GLY A 450 -10.17 -1.02 39.13
CA GLY A 450 -8.83 -0.99 39.71
C GLY A 450 -7.78 -1.65 38.80
N VAL A 451 -8.19 -2.61 37.97
CA VAL A 451 -7.35 -3.28 36.98
C VAL A 451 -6.84 -2.30 35.92
N ARG A 452 -7.57 -1.21 35.63
CA ARG A 452 -7.14 -0.15 34.69
C ARG A 452 -5.74 0.40 35.03
N ALA A 453 -5.37 0.46 36.31
CA ALA A 453 -4.09 1.01 36.76
C ALA A 453 -2.86 0.19 36.28
N HIS A 454 -3.01 -1.14 36.19
CA HIS A 454 -1.90 -2.04 35.83
C HIS A 454 -2.12 -2.76 34.49
N ALA A 455 -3.29 -2.60 33.85
CA ALA A 455 -3.61 -3.19 32.54
C ALA A 455 -2.60 -2.82 31.44
N ARG A 456 -2.03 -1.61 31.49
CA ARG A 456 -1.00 -1.12 30.56
C ARG A 456 0.29 -1.97 30.52
N GLU A 457 0.54 -2.79 31.54
CA GLU A 457 1.71 -3.65 31.62
C GLU A 457 1.51 -4.95 30.82
N TYR A 458 0.26 -5.32 30.56
CA TYR A 458 -0.14 -6.57 29.90
C TYR A 458 -0.71 -6.33 28.48
N ILE A 459 -1.31 -5.16 28.25
CA ILE A 459 -1.94 -4.75 27.00
C ILE A 459 -0.98 -3.86 26.19
N ASP A 460 -0.79 -4.18 24.90
CA ASP A 460 -0.03 -3.31 24.00
C ASP A 460 -0.79 -2.00 23.72
N ALA A 461 -0.07 -0.91 23.45
CA ALA A 461 -0.71 0.33 23.03
C ALA A 461 -1.58 0.10 21.77
N PRO A 462 -2.84 0.55 21.78
CA PRO A 462 -3.81 0.33 20.71
C PRO A 462 -3.60 1.26 19.52
#